data_AF-A0A661I7H1-F1
#
_entry.id   AF-A0A661I7H1-F1
#
_cell.length_a   1.000
_cell.length_b   1.000
_cell.length_c   1.000
_cell.angle_alpha   90.00
_cell.angle_beta   90.00
_cell.angle_gamma   90.00
#
_symmetry.space_group_name_H-M   'P 1'
#
loop_
_entity.id
_entity.type
_entity.pdbx_description
1 polymer ?
#
loop_
_entity_poly.entity_id
_entity_poly.type
_entity_poly.pdbx_seq_one_letter_code
_entity_poly.pdbx_strand_id
1 'polypeptide(L)'
;PLRERLRAAQRCQEAGYPLAFHFDPMIHYPGWEEDYRGLVEELFRWVDPQGIIWISLGTLRFPLGLEKIIRGRFPRSSILSGELLPSEDGKQRYLKPLRIEMYRKMRSWLREFGPDLFIYLCMEREDVWREVFGWTPGGTRGLRALFDQHVRDFLEGRR
;
A
#
# COMPACT_ATOMS: atom_id res chain seq x y z
N PRO A 1 -14.68 10.73 8.99
CA PRO A 1 -13.51 10.74 8.05
C PRO A 1 -13.35 9.49 7.17
N LEU A 2 -13.12 8.27 7.72
CA LEU A 2 -12.90 7.06 6.89
C LEU A 2 -14.15 6.68 6.07
N ARG A 3 -15.31 6.51 6.73
CA ARG A 3 -16.56 6.16 6.05
C ARG A 3 -16.96 7.16 4.96
N GLU A 4 -16.69 8.45 5.17
CA GLU A 4 -16.92 9.48 4.16
C GLU A 4 -16.03 9.28 2.92
N ARG A 5 -14.76 8.89 3.11
CA ARG A 5 -13.84 8.57 1.99
C ARG A 5 -14.31 7.32 1.24
N LEU A 6 -14.74 6.27 1.95
CA LEU A 6 -15.26 5.06 1.34
C LEU A 6 -16.56 5.33 0.56
N ARG A 7 -17.47 6.13 1.12
CA ARG A 7 -18.68 6.56 0.43
C ARG A 7 -18.38 7.42 -0.80
N ALA A 8 -17.37 8.28 -0.74
CA ALA A 8 -16.90 9.03 -1.90
C ALA A 8 -16.32 8.10 -2.97
N ALA A 9 -15.51 7.11 -2.58
CA ALA A 9 -14.98 6.11 -3.48
C ALA A 9 -16.09 5.32 -4.18
N GLN A 10 -17.09 4.83 -3.44
CA GLN A 10 -18.28 4.17 -3.99
C GLN A 10 -18.96 5.06 -5.04
N ARG A 11 -19.24 6.32 -4.73
CA ARG A 11 -19.87 7.27 -5.68
C ARG A 11 -19.04 7.50 -6.93
N CYS A 12 -17.71 7.56 -6.81
CA CYS A 12 -16.82 7.65 -7.96
C CYS A 12 -16.92 6.40 -8.84
N GLN A 13 -16.97 5.21 -8.23
CA GLN A 13 -17.12 3.96 -8.96
C GLN A 13 -18.49 3.82 -9.63
N GLU A 14 -19.58 4.21 -8.96
CA GLU A 14 -20.93 4.29 -9.53
C GLU A 14 -21.00 5.25 -10.72
N ALA A 15 -20.21 6.32 -10.70
CA ALA A 15 -20.05 7.25 -11.83
C ALA A 15 -19.10 6.72 -12.92
N GLY A 16 -18.59 5.48 -12.81
CA GLY A 16 -17.77 4.81 -13.80
C GLY A 16 -16.25 5.05 -13.67
N TYR A 17 -15.80 5.85 -12.70
CA TYR A 17 -14.37 6.12 -12.55
C TYR A 17 -13.62 4.88 -12.04
N PRO A 18 -12.48 4.52 -12.66
CA PRO A 18 -11.57 3.55 -12.07
C PRO A 18 -11.02 4.10 -10.76
N LEU A 19 -10.85 3.23 -9.76
CA LEU A 19 -10.33 3.61 -8.46
C LEU A 19 -8.93 3.05 -8.22
N ALA A 20 -8.12 3.81 -7.51
CA ALA A 20 -6.85 3.36 -7.00
C ALA A 20 -6.76 3.64 -5.50
N PHE A 21 -6.14 2.72 -4.75
CA PHE A 21 -5.95 2.87 -3.31
C PHE A 21 -4.48 2.87 -2.93
N HIS A 22 -4.14 3.70 -1.95
CA HIS A 22 -2.80 3.83 -1.41
C HIS A 22 -2.79 3.53 0.08
N PHE A 23 -2.24 2.38 0.45
CA PHE A 23 -1.90 2.05 1.83
C PHE A 23 -0.46 2.53 2.07
N ASP A 24 -0.29 3.84 2.16
CA ASP A 24 1.00 4.50 2.34
C ASP A 24 0.82 5.75 3.22
N PRO A 25 1.29 5.75 4.48
CA PRO A 25 2.09 4.70 5.11
C PRO A 25 1.27 3.58 5.76
N MET A 26 1.72 2.33 5.63
CA MET A 26 1.37 1.26 6.56
C MET A 26 2.18 1.39 7.85
N ILE A 27 1.51 1.26 9.00
CA ILE A 27 2.09 1.44 10.34
C ILE A 27 2.10 0.11 11.08
N HIS A 28 3.24 -0.25 11.68
CA HIS A 28 3.34 -1.44 12.52
C HIS A 28 3.12 -1.05 13.99
N TYR A 29 2.17 -1.72 14.65
CA TYR A 29 1.83 -1.50 16.05
C TYR A 29 1.10 -2.73 16.61
N PRO A 30 1.04 -2.95 17.94
CA PRO A 30 0.26 -4.06 18.50
C PRO A 30 -1.21 -4.01 18.04
N GLY A 31 -1.71 -5.07 17.39
CA GLY A 31 -3.07 -5.12 16.83
C GLY A 31 -3.20 -4.64 15.38
N TRP A 32 -2.08 -4.32 14.70
CA TRP A 32 -2.12 -3.86 13.31
C TRP A 32 -2.75 -4.88 12.37
N GLU A 33 -2.56 -6.19 12.59
CA GLU A 33 -3.08 -7.21 11.68
C GLU A 33 -4.61 -7.20 11.64
N GLU A 34 -5.24 -7.20 12.81
CA GLU A 34 -6.69 -7.17 12.95
C GLU A 34 -7.27 -5.89 12.37
N ASP A 35 -6.65 -4.74 12.64
CA ASP A 35 -7.10 -3.44 12.17
C ASP A 35 -6.98 -3.31 10.63
N TYR A 36 -5.85 -3.74 10.05
CA TYR A 36 -5.66 -3.69 8.61
C TYR A 36 -6.54 -4.70 7.87
N ARG A 37 -6.74 -5.90 8.43
CA ARG A 37 -7.71 -6.86 7.90
C ARG A 37 -9.11 -6.28 7.92
N GLY A 38 -9.54 -5.71 9.05
CA GLY A 38 -10.84 -5.05 9.17
C GLY A 38 -10.99 -3.85 8.22
N LEU A 39 -9.92 -3.10 7.96
CA LEU A 39 -9.91 -2.02 6.98
C LEU A 39 -10.09 -2.54 5.54
N VAL A 40 -9.43 -3.65 5.18
CA VAL A 40 -9.60 -4.30 3.87
C VAL A 40 -11.02 -4.84 3.72
N GLU A 41 -11.55 -5.53 4.73
CA GLU A 41 -12.94 -6.02 4.74
C GLU A 41 -13.94 -4.86 4.60
N GLU A 42 -13.72 -3.76 5.34
CA GLU A 42 -14.57 -2.58 5.22
C GLU A 42 -14.44 -1.96 3.83
N LEU A 43 -13.25 -1.80 3.26
CA LEU A 43 -13.07 -1.26 1.90
C LEU A 43 -13.94 -1.99 0.86
N PHE A 44 -13.90 -3.32 0.86
CA PHE A 44 -14.63 -4.14 -0.11
C PHE A 44 -16.14 -4.29 0.20
N ARG A 45 -16.63 -3.78 1.33
CA ARG A 45 -18.08 -3.58 1.52
C ARG A 45 -18.64 -2.40 0.73
N TRP A 46 -17.79 -1.42 0.40
CA TRP A 46 -18.19 -0.19 -0.28
C TRP A 46 -17.78 -0.13 -1.74
N VAL A 47 -16.77 -0.90 -2.13
CA VAL A 47 -16.12 -0.80 -3.44
C VAL A 47 -16.03 -2.17 -4.09
N ASP A 48 -16.46 -2.27 -5.34
CA ASP A 48 -16.30 -3.45 -6.17
C ASP A 48 -14.80 -3.61 -6.55
N PRO A 49 -14.16 -4.76 -6.25
CA PRO A 49 -12.77 -5.02 -6.64
C PRO A 49 -12.52 -4.90 -8.15
N GLN A 50 -13.51 -5.18 -9.01
CA GLN A 50 -13.34 -5.12 -10.47
C GLN A 50 -13.12 -3.69 -10.99
N GLY A 51 -13.61 -2.68 -10.27
CA GLY A 51 -13.39 -1.28 -10.61
C GLY A 51 -12.09 -0.70 -10.06
N ILE A 52 -11.26 -1.50 -9.37
CA ILE A 52 -9.98 -1.06 -8.82
C ILE A 52 -8.87 -1.32 -9.84
N ILE A 53 -8.27 -0.23 -10.34
CA ILE A 53 -7.20 -0.33 -11.33
C ILE A 53 -5.85 -0.68 -10.70
N TRP A 54 -5.56 -0.27 -9.46
CA TRP A 54 -4.40 -0.77 -8.70
C TRP A 54 -4.49 -0.45 -7.20
N ILE A 55 -3.71 -1.18 -6.41
CA ILE A 55 -3.47 -0.90 -5.00
C ILE A 55 -1.97 -0.80 -4.74
N SER A 56 -1.55 0.31 -4.13
CA SER A 56 -0.17 0.49 -3.67
C SER A 56 -0.03 0.17 -2.19
N LEU A 57 1.05 -0.53 -1.83
CA LEU A 57 1.45 -0.76 -0.45
C LEU A 57 2.81 -0.10 -0.19
N GLY A 58 2.92 0.66 0.89
CA GLY A 58 4.18 1.24 1.33
C GLY A 58 4.19 1.40 2.84
N THR A 59 5.17 0.82 3.52
CA THR A 59 5.32 1.07 4.96
C THR A 59 5.81 2.48 5.25
N LEU A 60 5.62 2.92 6.50
CA LEU A 60 6.18 4.17 7.00
C LEU A 60 7.65 4.32 6.61
N ARG A 61 7.93 5.47 5.97
CA ARG A 61 9.28 5.91 5.64
C ARG A 61 9.35 7.42 5.67
N PHE A 62 10.49 7.96 6.04
CA PHE A 62 10.70 9.40 6.08
C PHE A 62 12.18 9.77 5.96
N PRO A 63 12.53 10.96 5.44
CA PRO A 63 13.92 11.38 5.34
C PRO A 63 14.57 11.56 6.72
N LEU A 64 15.90 11.44 6.76
CA LEU A 64 16.69 11.77 7.95
C LEU A 64 16.36 13.20 8.45
N GLY A 65 16.24 13.35 9.77
CA GLY A 65 15.93 14.62 10.42
C GLY A 65 14.44 14.92 10.61
N LEU A 66 13.53 14.28 9.85
CA LEU A 66 12.09 14.48 10.06
C LEU A 66 11.63 13.99 11.45
N GLU A 67 12.32 13.00 12.00
CA GLU A 67 12.06 12.48 13.34
C GLU A 67 12.05 13.59 14.41
N LYS A 68 13.05 14.48 14.40
CA LYS A 68 13.16 15.59 15.36
C LYS A 68 11.97 16.54 15.25
N ILE A 69 11.50 16.80 14.03
CA ILE A 69 10.35 17.66 13.78
C ILE A 69 9.07 16.99 14.28
N ILE A 70 8.89 15.69 14.01
CA ILE A 70 7.73 14.92 14.49
C ILE A 70 7.70 14.94 16.02
N ARG A 71 8.81 14.63 16.69
CA ARG A 71 8.88 14.65 18.16
C ARG A 71 8.64 16.04 18.75
N GLY A 72 9.14 17.10 18.09
CA GLY A 72 8.92 18.48 18.53
C GLY A 72 7.47 18.96 18.39
N ARG A 73 6.79 18.59 17.30
CA ARG A 73 5.40 19.01 17.03
C ARG A 73 4.37 18.10 17.69
N PHE A 74 4.66 16.82 17.81
CA PHE A 74 3.75 15.78 18.30
C PHE A 74 4.44 14.89 19.34
N PRO A 75 4.78 15.43 20.52
CA PRO A 75 5.59 14.72 21.52
C PRO A 75 4.93 13.45 22.09
N ARG A 76 3.60 13.34 21.98
CA ARG A 76 2.84 12.16 22.41
C ARG A 76 2.61 11.13 21.30
N SER A 77 3.12 11.38 20.09
CA SER A 77 2.92 10.46 18.96
C SER A 77 3.74 9.19 19.11
N SER A 78 3.09 8.04 18.97
CA SER A 78 3.75 6.72 18.91
C SER A 78 4.17 6.32 17.50
N ILE A 79 3.97 7.15 16.47
CA ILE A 79 4.28 6.78 15.07
C ILE A 79 5.74 6.39 14.84
N LEU A 80 6.64 6.83 15.74
CA LEU A 80 8.08 6.56 15.70
C LEU A 80 8.51 5.43 16.66
N SER A 81 7.58 4.69 17.25
CA SER A 81 7.89 3.64 18.23
C SER A 81 8.25 2.29 17.60
N GLY A 82 8.12 2.13 16.28
CA GLY A 82 8.53 0.91 15.59
C GLY A 82 10.04 0.83 15.34
N GLU A 83 10.50 -0.33 14.90
CA GLU A 83 11.91 -0.61 14.62
C GLU A 83 12.37 0.06 13.32
N LEU A 84 12.63 1.37 13.39
CA LEU A 84 13.01 2.21 12.26
C LEU A 84 14.54 2.31 12.15
N LEU A 85 15.06 2.07 10.95
CA LEU A 85 16.48 2.10 10.64
C LEU A 85 16.79 2.96 9.40
N PRO A 86 17.96 3.61 9.36
CA PRO A 86 18.47 4.23 8.15
C PRO A 86 18.58 3.21 7.01
N SER A 87 18.12 3.61 5.83
CA SER A 87 18.23 2.86 4.58
C SER A 87 19.18 3.58 3.61
N GLU A 88 19.73 2.83 2.66
CA GLU A 88 20.68 3.33 1.64
C GLU A 88 20.13 4.54 0.85
N ASP A 89 18.82 4.67 0.73
CA ASP A 89 18.14 5.76 0.02
C ASP A 89 17.91 7.03 0.87
N GLY A 90 18.62 7.15 2.00
CA GLY A 90 18.57 8.30 2.91
C GLY A 90 17.30 8.42 3.75
N LYS A 91 16.47 7.37 3.77
CA LYS A 91 15.21 7.33 4.53
C LYS A 91 15.32 6.41 5.74
N GLN A 92 14.59 6.74 6.80
CA GLN A 92 14.24 5.82 7.87
C GLN A 92 13.11 4.91 7.39
N ARG A 93 13.21 3.60 7.65
CA ARG A 93 12.22 2.58 7.28
C ARG A 93 12.15 1.51 8.36
N TYR A 94 11.05 0.76 8.43
CA TYR A 94 11.03 -0.42 9.28
C TYR A 94 12.08 -1.45 8.87
N LEU A 95 12.52 -2.27 9.83
CA LEU A 95 13.35 -3.44 9.59
C LEU A 95 12.78 -4.28 8.42
N LYS A 96 13.68 -4.71 7.51
CA LYS A 96 13.28 -5.38 6.26
C LYS A 96 12.35 -6.60 6.48
N PRO A 97 12.64 -7.54 7.41
CA PRO A 97 11.74 -8.67 7.66
C PRO A 97 10.33 -8.24 8.03
N LEU A 98 10.19 -7.20 8.86
CA LEU A 98 8.92 -6.65 9.27
C LEU A 98 8.12 -6.08 8.09
N ARG A 99 8.78 -5.33 7.19
CA ARG A 99 8.14 -4.82 5.96
C ARG A 99 7.63 -5.95 5.09
N ILE A 100 8.44 -6.99 4.88
CA ILE A 100 8.06 -8.15 4.07
C ILE A 100 6.83 -8.85 4.65
N GLU A 101 6.80 -9.06 5.97
CA GLU A 101 5.66 -9.65 6.66
C GLU A 101 4.39 -8.82 6.45
N MET A 102 4.46 -7.51 6.71
CA MET A 102 3.33 -6.61 6.54
C MET A 102 2.79 -6.63 5.11
N TYR A 103 3.66 -6.58 4.11
CA TYR A 103 3.27 -6.63 2.71
C TYR A 103 2.67 -7.97 2.31
N ARG A 104 3.22 -9.10 2.78
CA ARG A 104 2.69 -10.44 2.49
C ARG A 104 1.27 -10.60 3.06
N LYS A 105 1.04 -10.16 4.30
CA LYS A 105 -0.27 -10.18 4.96
C LYS A 105 -1.30 -9.29 4.27
N MET A 106 -0.95 -8.03 3.98
CA MET A 106 -1.83 -7.14 3.23
C MET A 106 -2.18 -7.71 1.86
N ARG A 107 -1.18 -8.23 1.13
CA ARG A 107 -1.39 -8.88 -0.16
C ARG A 107 -2.33 -10.08 -0.04
N SER A 108 -2.19 -10.93 0.99
CA SER A 108 -3.08 -12.08 1.16
C SER A 108 -4.52 -11.63 1.42
N TRP A 109 -4.74 -10.68 2.33
CA TRP A 109 -6.10 -10.21 2.63
C TRP A 109 -6.75 -9.52 1.44
N LEU A 110 -6.01 -8.69 0.70
CA LEU A 110 -6.54 -8.07 -0.53
C LEU A 110 -6.95 -9.11 -1.58
N ARG A 111 -6.15 -10.17 -1.74
CA ARG A 111 -6.42 -11.24 -2.71
C ARG A 111 -7.60 -12.14 -2.37
N GLU A 112 -8.03 -12.18 -1.11
CA GLU A 112 -9.27 -12.86 -0.72
C GLU A 112 -10.50 -12.22 -1.39
N PHE A 113 -10.46 -10.91 -1.67
CA PHE A 113 -11.55 -10.17 -2.33
C PHE A 113 -11.37 -10.01 -3.84
N GLY A 114 -10.12 -9.98 -4.31
CA GLY A 114 -9.81 -9.89 -5.73
C GLY A 114 -8.50 -10.62 -6.06
N PRO A 115 -8.58 -11.87 -6.53
CA PRO A 115 -7.40 -12.68 -6.85
C PRO A 115 -6.46 -12.02 -7.86
N ASP A 116 -7.04 -11.26 -8.81
CA ASP A 116 -6.36 -10.61 -9.92
C ASP A 116 -6.04 -9.12 -9.67
N LEU A 117 -6.21 -8.63 -8.44
CA LEU A 117 -5.88 -7.25 -8.09
C LEU A 117 -4.41 -6.94 -8.41
N PHE A 118 -4.20 -5.86 -9.16
CA PHE A 118 -2.87 -5.33 -9.41
C PHE A 118 -2.34 -4.60 -8.18
N ILE A 119 -1.49 -5.30 -7.43
CA ILE A 119 -0.88 -4.82 -6.19
C ILE A 119 0.61 -4.58 -6.43
N TYR A 120 1.12 -3.42 -6.01
CA TYR A 120 2.55 -3.09 -6.14
C TYR A 120 3.12 -2.49 -4.84
N LEU A 121 4.45 -2.57 -4.68
CA LEU A 121 5.14 -1.93 -3.55
C LEU A 121 5.71 -0.56 -3.94
N CYS A 122 5.36 0.45 -3.16
CA CYS A 122 5.77 1.83 -3.36
C CYS A 122 7.16 2.09 -2.77
N MET A 123 8.08 2.61 -3.60
CA MET A 123 9.46 2.95 -3.20
C MET A 123 10.19 1.79 -2.49
N GLU A 124 10.01 0.56 -2.98
CA GLU A 124 10.67 -0.63 -2.43
C GLU A 124 11.77 -1.20 -3.30
N ARG A 125 12.70 -1.92 -2.64
CA ARG A 125 13.82 -2.59 -3.29
C ARG A 125 13.39 -3.90 -3.94
N GLU A 126 14.13 -4.31 -4.97
CA GLU A 126 13.84 -5.54 -5.73
C GLU A 126 13.88 -6.81 -4.89
N ASP A 127 14.76 -6.88 -3.89
CA ASP A 127 14.84 -8.03 -3.00
C ASP A 127 13.57 -8.17 -2.15
N VAL A 128 13.00 -7.06 -1.66
CA VAL A 128 11.69 -7.06 -0.99
C VAL A 128 10.58 -7.48 -1.96
N TRP A 129 10.61 -7.01 -3.20
CA TRP A 129 9.68 -7.45 -4.25
C TRP A 129 9.72 -8.97 -4.48
N ARG A 130 10.91 -9.55 -4.63
CA ARG A 130 11.08 -11.00 -4.80
C ARG A 130 10.54 -11.79 -3.62
N GLU A 131 10.78 -11.32 -2.40
CA GLU A 131 10.25 -11.94 -1.19
C GLU A 131 8.71 -11.87 -1.14
N VAL A 132 8.12 -10.72 -1.47
CA VAL A 132 6.66 -10.51 -1.35
C VAL A 132 5.88 -11.18 -2.47
N PHE A 133 6.39 -11.15 -3.71
CA PHE A 133 5.65 -11.61 -4.90
C PHE A 133 6.26 -12.81 -5.62
N GLY A 134 7.51 -13.18 -5.34
CA GLY A 134 8.26 -14.18 -6.11
C GLY A 134 8.86 -13.65 -7.42
N TRP A 135 8.68 -12.37 -7.73
CA TRP A 135 9.20 -11.73 -8.94
C TRP A 135 9.55 -10.26 -8.65
N THR A 136 10.21 -9.60 -9.60
CA THR A 136 10.56 -8.17 -9.50
C THR A 136 10.29 -7.45 -10.82
N PRO A 137 9.85 -6.17 -10.79
CA PRO A 137 9.63 -5.39 -12.00
C PRO A 137 10.94 -4.96 -12.70
N GLY A 138 12.13 -5.27 -12.18
CA GLY A 138 13.40 -4.83 -12.78
C GLY A 138 13.60 -3.31 -12.69
N GLY A 139 13.30 -2.74 -11.52
CA GLY A 139 13.39 -1.31 -11.23
C GLY A 139 12.25 -0.46 -11.81
N THR A 140 12.44 0.86 -11.78
CA THR A 140 11.41 1.86 -12.14
C THR A 140 10.91 1.72 -13.57
N ARG A 141 11.81 1.42 -14.52
CA ARG A 141 11.44 1.31 -15.94
C ARG A 141 10.51 0.13 -16.17
N GLY A 142 10.82 -1.04 -15.63
CA GLY A 142 9.95 -2.20 -15.81
C GLY A 142 8.66 -2.10 -14.99
N LEU A 143 8.69 -1.45 -13.82
CA LEU A 143 7.44 -1.14 -13.10
C LEU A 143 6.52 -0.25 -13.94
N ARG A 144 7.06 0.81 -14.55
CA ARG A 144 6.30 1.67 -15.47
C ARG A 144 5.71 0.88 -16.63
N ALA A 145 6.49 0.00 -17.26
CA ALA A 145 6.00 -0.84 -18.35
C ALA A 145 4.84 -1.76 -17.91
N LEU A 146 4.92 -2.33 -16.70
CA LEU A 146 3.84 -3.14 -16.13
C LEU A 146 2.57 -2.32 -15.88
N PHE A 147 2.69 -1.09 -15.37
CA PHE A 147 1.56 -0.18 -15.24
C PHE A 147 0.96 0.18 -16.60
N ASP A 148 1.79 0.56 -17.57
CA ASP A 148 1.35 0.96 -18.91
C ASP A 148 0.60 -0.19 -19.62
N GLN A 149 1.00 -1.44 -19.37
CA GLN A 149 0.31 -2.63 -19.88
C GLN A 149 -1.00 -2.88 -19.12
N HIS A 150 -0.95 -2.94 -17.79
CA HIS A 150 -2.12 -3.20 -16.95
C HIS A 150 -3.24 -2.18 -17.15
N VAL A 151 -2.90 -0.89 -17.28
CA VAL A 151 -3.90 0.17 -17.56
C VAL A 151 -4.58 -0.04 -18.90
N ARG A 152 -3.86 -0.48 -19.93
CA ARG A 152 -4.46 -0.79 -21.24
C ARG A 152 -5.43 -1.95 -21.13
N ASP A 153 -4.99 -3.06 -20.56
CA ASP A 153 -5.81 -4.27 -20.39
C ASP A 153 -7.07 -3.97 -19.57
N PHE A 154 -6.93 -3.21 -18.49
CA PHE A 154 -8.04 -2.80 -17.63
C PHE A 154 -9.06 -1.93 -18.36
N LEU A 155 -8.62 -0.96 -19.17
CA LEU A 155 -9.53 -0.07 -19.90
C LEU A 155 -10.17 -0.75 -21.12
N GLU A 156 -9.47 -1.69 -21.76
CA GLU A 156 -9.99 -2.48 -22.87
C GLU A 156 -11.03 -3.49 -22.39
N GLY A 157 -10.81 -4.16 -21.26
CA GLY A 157 -11.77 -5.10 -20.67
C GLY A 157 -13.06 -4.46 -20.12
N ARG A 158 -13.12 -3.12 -20.07
CA ARG A 158 -14.33 -2.36 -19.68
C ARG A 158 -15.15 -1.85 -20.88
N ARG A 159 -14.68 -2.05 -22.11
CA ARG A 159 -15.44 -1.74 -23.33
C ARG A 159 -16.35 -2.91 -23.72
#